data_AF-A0A0A8B649-F1
#
_entry.id   AF-A0A0A8B649-F1
#
_cell.length_a   1.000
_cell.length_b   1.000
_cell.length_c   1.000
_cell.angle_alpha   90.00
_cell.angle_beta   90.00
_cell.angle_gamma   90.00
#
_symmetry.space_group_name_H-M   'P 1'
#
loop_
_entity.id
_entity.type
_entity.pdbx_description
1 polymer ?
#
loop_
_entity_poly.entity_id
_entity_poly.type
_entity_poly.pdbx_seq_one_letter_code
_entity_poly.pdbx_strand_id
1 'polypeptide(L)'
;MLEKTVAKADEAGAQIVVFDYWLYFDGTGDTGTYRDQALYERLNGSVFDLAAAPEMARFIGVWDRLFRRDFIEENGLRYIEGRIYEDVSFCVESLVRAERIALLSDHLYYYRRDVAGSITQNEGASRRHKEDFLFMQAFAQRCYAQAGVGDEVWRSYAWYFVEYALMHQRQIHDYEFFREFFYRILLMASPSAARRAAARTWAAGYAGAYPPPEGNPPELFSMGQVRTNPEQAVYRWLVRGAHPAATCGYLKAMNVARRLASAVLWRAKRLMKG
;
A
#
# COMPACT_ATOMS: atom_id res chain seq x y z
N MET A 1 19.31 16.68 5.61
CA MET A 1 18.90 15.36 5.12
C MET A 1 20.11 14.54 4.66
N LEU A 2 20.73 14.89 3.52
CA LEU A 2 21.73 14.04 2.84
C LEU A 2 22.92 13.64 3.72
N GLU A 3 23.56 14.58 4.42
CA GLU A 3 24.70 14.28 5.30
C GLU A 3 24.36 13.23 6.34
N LYS A 4 23.17 13.33 6.95
CA LYS A 4 22.71 12.40 7.99
C LYS A 4 22.39 11.02 7.42
N THR A 5 21.74 10.95 6.26
CA THR A 5 21.40 9.67 5.63
C THR A 5 22.62 8.97 5.06
N VAL A 6 23.57 9.71 4.48
CA VAL A 6 24.87 9.16 4.02
C VAL A 6 25.70 8.66 5.20
N ALA A 7 25.84 9.46 6.26
CA ALA A 7 26.58 9.02 7.45
C ALA A 7 25.98 7.75 8.05
N LYS A 8 24.65 7.64 8.12
CA LYS A 8 23.99 6.42 8.59
C LYS A 8 24.20 5.25 7.61
N ALA A 9 24.18 5.50 6.30
CA ALA A 9 24.44 4.46 5.31
C ALA A 9 25.85 3.88 5.48
N ASP A 10 26.86 4.73 5.67
CA ASP A 10 28.24 4.33 5.85
C ASP A 10 28.44 3.60 7.19
N GLU A 11 27.94 4.16 8.29
CA GLU A 11 28.00 3.56 9.63
C GLU A 11 27.36 2.17 9.66
N ALA A 12 26.19 2.04 9.04
CA ALA A 12 25.43 0.79 9.03
C ALA A 12 25.83 -0.14 7.87
N GLY A 13 26.70 0.27 6.94
CA GLY A 13 26.90 -0.44 5.67
C GLY A 13 25.58 -0.75 4.95
N ALA A 14 24.60 0.15 5.04
CA ALA A 14 23.23 -0.09 4.60
C ALA A 14 23.08 0.07 3.08
N GLN A 15 22.29 -0.80 2.47
CA GLN A 15 21.88 -0.65 1.06
C GLN A 15 20.72 0.34 0.92
N ILE A 16 19.90 0.46 1.97
CA ILE A 16 18.77 1.37 2.04
C ILE A 16 18.80 2.07 3.39
N VAL A 17 18.65 3.39 3.41
CA VAL A 17 18.38 4.16 4.63
C VAL A 17 17.00 4.77 4.52
N VAL A 18 16.05 4.30 5.33
CA VAL A 18 14.69 4.84 5.44
C VAL A 18 14.67 5.97 6.46
N PHE A 19 13.92 7.04 6.17
CA PHE A 19 13.76 8.17 7.08
C PHE A 19 12.34 8.75 7.00
N ASP A 20 11.94 9.49 8.04
CA ASP A 20 10.61 10.11 8.08
C ASP A 20 10.62 11.52 7.47
N TYR A 21 9.42 12.08 7.32
CA TYR A 21 9.18 13.41 6.79
C TYR A 21 7.88 14.00 7.32
N TRP A 22 7.86 15.33 7.43
CA TRP A 22 6.64 16.06 7.75
C TRP A 22 5.78 16.19 6.50
N LEU A 23 4.48 16.00 6.62
CA LEU A 23 3.54 16.53 5.64
C LEU A 23 3.42 18.03 5.84
N TYR A 24 3.40 18.78 4.74
CA TYR A 24 3.07 20.20 4.69
C TYR A 24 1.88 20.41 3.76
N PHE A 25 0.78 20.96 4.27
CA PHE A 25 -0.46 21.15 3.51
C PHE A 25 -0.50 22.56 2.94
N ASP A 26 -0.24 22.70 1.63
CA ASP A 26 -0.15 24.01 0.97
C ASP A 26 -1.41 24.88 1.17
N GLY A 27 -2.58 24.25 1.25
CA GLY A 27 -3.86 24.96 1.41
C GLY A 27 -4.10 25.57 2.79
N THR A 28 -3.47 25.07 3.85
CA THR A 28 -3.66 25.56 5.23
C THR A 28 -2.39 26.05 5.90
N GLY A 29 -1.22 25.66 5.40
CA GLY A 29 0.08 25.86 6.04
C GLY A 29 0.35 24.91 7.21
N ASP A 30 -0.55 23.97 7.49
CA ASP A 30 -0.39 23.02 8.60
C ASP A 30 0.68 21.96 8.30
N THR A 31 1.21 21.37 9.37
CA THR A 31 2.12 20.23 9.30
C THR A 31 1.55 19.01 10.02
N GLY A 32 1.88 17.81 9.55
CA GLY A 32 1.44 16.56 10.17
C GLY A 32 2.38 15.39 9.88
N THR A 33 2.21 14.29 10.60
CA THR A 33 2.98 13.06 10.35
C THR A 33 2.27 12.19 9.32
N TYR A 34 3.03 11.37 8.60
CA TYR A 34 2.48 10.38 7.67
C TYR A 34 2.74 8.95 8.13
N ARG A 35 3.96 8.66 8.61
CA ARG A 35 4.38 7.32 9.02
C ARG A 35 3.98 7.02 10.47
N ASP A 36 3.94 5.73 10.79
CA ASP A 36 3.70 5.23 12.14
C ASP A 36 4.88 5.60 13.04
N GLN A 37 4.67 6.61 13.88
CA GLN A 37 5.70 7.18 14.75
C GLN A 37 6.22 6.17 15.78
N ALA A 38 5.34 5.30 16.30
CA ALA A 38 5.75 4.30 17.29
C ALA A 38 6.63 3.23 16.65
N LEU A 39 6.31 2.83 15.41
CA LEU A 39 7.14 1.93 14.63
C LEU A 39 8.51 2.53 14.31
N TYR A 40 8.54 3.79 13.84
CA TYR A 40 9.78 4.47 13.47
C TYR A 40 10.68 4.67 14.69
N GLU A 41 10.11 5.03 15.84
CA GLU A 41 10.90 5.16 17.07
C GLU A 41 11.46 3.81 17.53
N ARG A 42 10.66 2.74 17.46
CA ARG A 42 11.12 1.38 17.82
C ARG A 42 12.28 0.91 16.93
N LEU A 43 12.27 1.27 15.65
CA LEU A 43 13.30 0.87 14.68
C LEU A 43 14.42 1.91 14.54
N ASN A 44 14.39 3.01 15.29
CA ASN A 44 15.35 4.09 15.13
C ASN A 44 16.79 3.63 15.39
N GLY A 45 17.68 3.88 14.43
CA GLY A 45 19.08 3.46 14.49
C GLY A 45 19.31 1.97 14.28
N SER A 46 18.26 1.15 14.11
CA SER A 46 18.39 -0.28 13.86
C SER A 46 18.80 -0.58 12.42
N VAL A 47 19.37 -1.77 12.23
CA VAL A 47 19.68 -2.36 10.92
C VAL A 47 18.98 -3.71 10.81
N PHE A 48 18.23 -3.92 9.74
CA PHE A 48 17.38 -5.10 9.55
C PHE A 48 17.24 -5.45 8.06
N ASP A 49 16.76 -6.66 7.78
CA ASP A 49 16.18 -7.02 6.50
C ASP A 49 14.63 -6.98 6.58
N LEU A 50 13.96 -7.22 5.46
CA LEU A 50 12.50 -7.22 5.43
C LEU A 50 11.87 -8.29 6.34
N ALA A 51 12.53 -9.42 6.58
CA ALA A 51 12.01 -10.48 7.43
C ALA A 51 12.02 -10.07 8.92
N ALA A 52 13.04 -9.33 9.36
CA ALA A 52 13.15 -8.83 10.73
C ALA A 52 12.22 -7.62 11.00
N ALA A 53 11.86 -6.85 9.97
CA ALA A 53 10.92 -5.72 10.06
C ALA A 53 9.81 -5.81 8.98
N PRO A 54 8.90 -6.81 9.08
CA PRO A 54 7.87 -7.06 8.06
C PRO A 54 6.93 -5.87 7.83
N GLU A 55 6.81 -4.96 8.81
CA GLU A 55 6.00 -3.76 8.71
C GLU A 55 6.44 -2.83 7.57
N MET A 56 7.70 -2.90 7.13
CA MET A 56 8.20 -2.12 5.99
C MET A 56 7.48 -2.45 4.68
N ALA A 57 6.89 -3.66 4.56
CA ALA A 57 6.07 -4.02 3.39
C ALA A 57 4.81 -3.15 3.23
N ARG A 58 4.43 -2.36 4.26
CA ARG A 58 3.34 -1.37 4.17
C ARG A 58 3.76 -0.05 3.53
N PHE A 59 5.06 0.20 3.41
CA PHE A 59 5.60 1.49 3.03
C PHE A 59 6.13 1.43 1.61
N ILE A 60 5.21 1.63 0.67
CA ILE A 60 5.53 1.69 -0.75
C ILE A 60 5.73 3.15 -1.14
N GLY A 61 6.94 3.46 -1.58
CA GLY A 61 7.40 4.79 -1.97
C GLY A 61 8.93 4.84 -1.96
N VAL A 62 9.50 5.67 -2.83
CA VAL A 62 10.96 5.82 -3.00
C VAL A 62 11.50 7.14 -2.45
N TRP A 63 10.61 8.08 -2.11
CA TRP A 63 10.96 9.44 -1.69
C TRP A 63 11.41 9.55 -0.22
N ASP A 64 11.24 8.49 0.57
CA ASP A 64 11.53 8.46 2.00
C ASP A 64 12.78 7.67 2.35
N ARG A 65 13.65 7.49 1.35
CA ARG A 65 14.79 6.60 1.46
C ARG A 65 15.95 7.01 0.57
N LEU A 66 17.14 6.72 1.06
CA LEU A 66 18.39 6.77 0.32
C LEU A 66 18.76 5.35 -0.10
N PHE A 67 19.25 5.19 -1.32
CA PHE A 67 19.72 3.91 -1.84
C PHE A 67 21.21 3.96 -2.17
N ARG A 68 21.94 2.90 -1.83
CA ARG A 68 23.32 2.72 -2.25
C ARG A 68 23.36 2.43 -3.76
N ARG A 69 24.28 3.08 -4.47
CA ARG A 69 24.31 3.06 -5.94
C ARG A 69 24.69 1.69 -6.51
N ASP A 70 25.77 1.10 -6.00
CA ASP A 70 26.23 -0.24 -6.34
C ASP A 70 25.12 -1.28 -6.13
N PHE A 71 24.37 -1.19 -5.03
CA PHE A 71 23.21 -2.04 -4.77
C PHE A 71 22.15 -1.96 -5.88
N ILE A 72 21.86 -0.75 -6.38
CA ILE A 72 20.92 -0.56 -7.51
C ILE A 72 21.47 -1.19 -8.79
N GLU A 73 22.76 -1.01 -9.07
CA GLU A 73 23.41 -1.49 -10.29
C GLU A 73 23.51 -3.02 -10.30
N GLU A 74 24.00 -3.62 -9.21
CA GLU A 74 24.16 -5.07 -9.04
C GLU A 74 22.83 -5.83 -9.12
N ASN A 75 21.76 -5.23 -8.58
CA ASN A 75 20.43 -5.84 -8.58
C ASN A 75 19.56 -5.44 -9.77
N GLY A 76 20.09 -4.64 -10.70
CA GLY A 76 19.35 -4.20 -11.89
C GLY A 76 18.03 -3.48 -11.59
N LEU A 77 17.93 -2.75 -10.48
CA LEU A 77 16.67 -2.11 -10.05
C LEU A 77 16.30 -0.98 -11.02
N ARG A 78 15.11 -1.06 -11.64
CA ARG A 78 14.62 -0.08 -12.63
C ARG A 78 13.13 0.15 -12.46
N TYR A 79 12.66 1.33 -12.88
CA TYR A 79 11.22 1.58 -12.98
C TYR A 79 10.63 0.87 -14.20
N ILE A 80 9.37 0.46 -14.08
CA ILE A 80 8.59 -0.01 -15.21
C ILE A 80 8.08 1.21 -15.98
N GLU A 81 8.54 1.37 -17.22
CA GLU A 81 8.15 2.48 -18.08
C GLU A 81 6.67 2.41 -18.50
N GLY A 82 6.06 3.58 -18.71
CA GLY A 82 4.71 3.70 -19.29
C GLY A 82 3.56 3.35 -18.33
N ARG A 83 3.83 3.16 -17.03
CA ARG A 83 2.83 2.85 -16.01
C ARG A 83 2.77 3.94 -14.95
N ILE A 84 1.59 4.09 -14.35
CA ILE A 84 1.38 4.90 -13.15
C ILE A 84 1.73 4.04 -11.92
N TYR A 85 2.27 4.65 -10.87
CA TYR A 85 2.74 3.97 -9.65
C TYR A 85 3.92 3.04 -9.91
N GLU A 86 4.77 3.42 -10.86
CA GLU A 86 5.99 2.71 -11.26
C GLU A 86 6.96 2.51 -10.09
N ASP A 87 6.90 3.38 -9.08
CA ASP A 87 7.71 3.32 -7.87
C ASP A 87 7.39 2.11 -6.98
N VAL A 88 6.19 1.52 -7.11
CA VAL A 88 5.82 0.27 -6.43
C VAL A 88 6.80 -0.84 -6.79
N SER A 89 7.13 -0.97 -8.07
CA SER A 89 8.02 -2.03 -8.57
C SER A 89 9.41 -1.93 -7.95
N PHE A 90 10.04 -0.77 -8.09
CA PHE A 90 11.36 -0.48 -7.56
C PHE A 90 11.41 -0.65 -6.03
N CYS A 91 10.41 -0.12 -5.32
CA CYS A 91 10.34 -0.20 -3.87
C CYS A 91 10.27 -1.66 -3.40
N VAL A 92 9.38 -2.47 -3.96
CA VAL A 92 9.22 -3.87 -3.55
C VAL A 92 10.47 -4.69 -3.88
N GLU A 93 11.01 -4.56 -5.10
CA GLU A 93 12.25 -5.26 -5.48
C GLU A 93 13.43 -4.87 -4.60
N SER A 94 13.58 -3.58 -4.29
CA SER A 94 14.65 -3.12 -3.40
C SER A 94 14.50 -3.67 -1.98
N LEU A 95 13.28 -3.73 -1.44
CA LEU A 95 13.03 -4.23 -0.08
C LEU A 95 13.30 -5.73 0.05
N VAL A 96 12.94 -6.54 -0.96
CA VAL A 96 13.16 -7.99 -0.90
C VAL A 96 14.61 -8.39 -1.16
N ARG A 97 15.40 -7.53 -1.83
CA ARG A 97 16.83 -7.78 -2.13
C ARG A 97 17.79 -7.17 -1.10
N ALA A 98 17.35 -6.20 -0.31
CA ALA A 98 18.20 -5.56 0.69
C ALA A 98 18.37 -6.45 1.93
N GLU A 99 19.63 -6.66 2.31
CA GLU A 99 20.02 -7.41 3.51
C GLU A 99 20.24 -6.46 4.71
N ARG A 100 20.53 -5.18 4.44
CA ARG A 100 20.84 -4.16 5.43
C ARG A 100 20.07 -2.88 5.11
N ILE A 101 18.93 -2.74 5.76
CA ILE A 101 18.09 -1.56 5.77
C ILE A 101 18.31 -0.87 7.13
N ALA A 102 18.70 0.39 7.12
CA ALA A 102 18.78 1.22 8.32
C ALA A 102 17.57 2.17 8.39
N LEU A 103 17.10 2.49 9.59
CA LEU A 103 16.02 3.46 9.79
C LEU A 103 16.45 4.64 10.67
N LEU A 104 16.10 5.85 10.26
CA LEU A 104 16.17 7.08 11.04
C LEU A 104 14.75 7.57 11.33
N SER A 105 14.37 7.75 12.60
CA SER A 105 13.05 8.31 12.95
C SER A 105 12.96 9.83 12.73
N ASP A 106 14.07 10.45 12.33
CA ASP A 106 14.14 11.87 12.02
C ASP A 106 13.24 12.27 10.85
N HIS A 107 12.55 13.40 11.01
CA HIS A 107 11.81 14.05 9.94
C HIS A 107 12.75 14.95 9.14
N LEU A 108 13.23 14.47 8.00
CA LEU A 108 14.36 15.12 7.31
C LEU A 108 13.96 16.19 6.29
N TYR A 109 12.68 16.27 5.93
CA TYR A 109 12.15 17.29 5.04
C TYR A 109 10.62 17.42 5.16
N TYR A 110 10.06 18.42 4.49
CA TYR A 110 8.62 18.63 4.34
C TYR A 110 8.14 18.13 2.98
N TYR A 111 7.30 17.09 2.99
CA TYR A 111 6.59 16.60 1.81
C TYR A 111 5.32 17.42 1.59
N ARG A 112 5.23 18.12 0.46
CA ARG A 112 4.11 18.99 0.14
C ARG A 112 2.89 18.18 -0.30
N ARG A 113 1.74 18.50 0.27
CA ARG A 113 0.42 17.91 -0.01
C ARG A 113 -0.51 18.99 -0.53
N ASP A 114 -1.56 18.55 -1.21
CA ASP A 114 -2.57 19.40 -1.86
C ASP A 114 -2.03 20.29 -2.97
N VAL A 115 -0.93 19.85 -3.60
CA VAL A 115 -0.39 20.48 -4.80
C VAL A 115 -1.31 20.18 -5.98
N ALA A 116 -1.70 21.24 -6.71
CA ALA A 116 -2.50 21.11 -7.93
C ALA A 116 -1.79 20.20 -8.94
N GLY A 117 -2.53 19.24 -9.52
CA GLY A 117 -2.00 18.30 -10.51
C GLY A 117 -1.39 17.02 -9.96
N SER A 118 -1.49 16.75 -8.65
CA SER A 118 -1.06 15.46 -8.10
C SER A 118 -1.82 14.27 -8.70
N ILE A 119 -1.09 13.19 -8.97
CA ILE A 119 -1.60 11.96 -9.61
C ILE A 119 -2.86 11.44 -8.90
N THR A 120 -2.85 11.43 -7.56
CA THR A 120 -3.95 10.91 -6.74
C THR A 120 -5.19 11.81 -6.69
N GLN A 121 -5.05 13.11 -6.98
CA GLN A 121 -6.19 14.04 -7.10
C GLN A 121 -6.90 13.91 -8.46
N ASN A 122 -6.17 13.57 -9.53
CA ASN A 122 -6.70 13.44 -10.89
C ASN A 122 -7.20 12.03 -11.24
N GLU A 123 -7.16 11.12 -10.27
CA GLU A 123 -7.38 9.71 -10.50
C GLU A 123 -8.87 9.35 -10.77
N GLY A 124 -9.83 10.12 -10.24
CA GLY A 124 -11.26 9.77 -10.26
C GLY A 124 -11.88 9.61 -11.66
N ALA A 125 -11.31 10.23 -12.68
CA ALA A 125 -11.79 10.16 -14.06
C ALA A 125 -11.09 9.09 -14.91
N SER A 126 -10.07 8.39 -14.39
CA SER A 126 -9.16 7.58 -15.21
C SER A 126 -9.17 6.10 -14.83
N ARG A 127 -9.72 5.28 -15.74
CA ARG A 127 -9.67 3.81 -15.70
C ARG A 127 -8.22 3.29 -15.62
N ARG A 128 -7.30 3.94 -16.33
CA ARG A 128 -5.87 3.57 -16.39
C ARG A 128 -5.21 3.52 -15.00
N HIS A 129 -5.52 4.44 -14.10
CA HIS A 129 -4.93 4.43 -12.75
C HIS A 129 -5.29 3.14 -11.99
N LYS A 130 -6.52 2.66 -12.14
CA LYS A 130 -6.99 1.44 -11.46
C LYS A 130 -6.37 0.19 -12.09
N GLU A 131 -6.24 0.18 -13.42
CA GLU A 131 -5.58 -0.91 -14.14
C GLU A 131 -4.09 -0.98 -13.83
N ASP A 132 -3.40 0.15 -13.81
CA ASP A 132 -1.97 0.23 -13.44
C ASP A 132 -1.76 -0.10 -11.96
N PHE A 133 -2.67 0.30 -11.06
CA PHE A 133 -2.64 -0.15 -9.67
C PHE A 133 -2.73 -1.68 -9.57
N LEU A 134 -3.71 -2.31 -10.22
CA LEU A 134 -3.85 -3.76 -10.22
C LEU A 134 -2.61 -4.46 -10.78
N PHE A 135 -2.03 -3.92 -11.86
CA PHE A 135 -0.80 -4.43 -12.45
C PHE A 135 0.37 -4.37 -11.46
N MET A 136 0.58 -3.21 -10.82
CA MET A 136 1.68 -3.00 -9.86
C MET A 136 1.55 -3.87 -8.62
N GLN A 137 0.33 -4.06 -8.11
CA GLN A 137 0.11 -4.95 -6.98
C GLN A 137 0.30 -6.43 -7.36
N ALA A 138 -0.06 -6.84 -8.58
CA ALA A 138 0.24 -8.18 -9.07
C ALA A 138 1.75 -8.40 -9.26
N PHE A 139 2.48 -7.36 -9.69
CA PHE A 139 3.94 -7.37 -9.72
C PHE A 139 4.52 -7.54 -8.31
N ALA A 140 4.10 -6.73 -7.35
CA ALA A 140 4.55 -6.82 -5.95
C ALA A 140 4.34 -8.22 -5.36
N GLN A 141 3.17 -8.82 -5.59
CA GLN A 141 2.86 -10.19 -5.15
C GLN A 141 3.82 -11.22 -5.76
N ARG A 142 4.16 -11.09 -7.04
CA ARG A 142 5.15 -11.97 -7.68
C ARG A 142 6.54 -11.81 -7.07
N CYS A 143 6.98 -10.58 -6.79
CA CYS A 143 8.28 -10.33 -6.16
C CYS A 143 8.36 -10.97 -4.77
N TYR A 144 7.36 -10.75 -3.91
CA TYR A 144 7.31 -11.35 -2.57
C TYR A 144 7.29 -12.89 -2.62
N ALA A 145 6.57 -13.44 -3.58
CA ALA A 145 6.51 -14.88 -3.80
C ALA A 145 7.85 -15.48 -4.23
N GLN A 146 8.50 -14.88 -5.23
CA GLN A 146 9.79 -15.34 -5.74
C GLN A 146 10.90 -15.22 -4.69
N ALA A 147 10.83 -14.18 -3.86
CA ALA A 147 11.74 -13.99 -2.73
C ALA A 147 11.46 -14.95 -1.56
N GLY A 148 10.36 -15.71 -1.58
CA GLY A 148 10.03 -16.65 -0.51
C GLY A 148 9.77 -16.00 0.85
N VAL A 149 9.18 -14.79 0.87
CA VAL A 149 9.01 -14.03 2.12
C VAL A 149 8.06 -14.74 3.10
N GLY A 150 8.32 -14.55 4.40
CA GLY A 150 7.52 -15.15 5.47
C GLY A 150 6.11 -14.55 5.63
N ASP A 151 5.28 -15.25 6.40
CA ASP A 151 3.86 -14.93 6.61
C ASP A 151 3.62 -13.52 7.17
N GLU A 152 4.50 -13.01 8.03
CA GLU A 152 4.34 -11.67 8.61
C GLU A 152 4.60 -10.55 7.60
N VAL A 153 5.49 -10.77 6.63
CA VAL A 153 5.70 -9.84 5.50
C VAL A 153 4.44 -9.81 4.63
N TRP A 154 3.92 -10.99 4.28
CA TRP A 154 2.65 -11.11 3.54
C TRP A 154 1.49 -10.44 4.26
N ARG A 155 1.41 -10.61 5.59
CA ARG A 155 0.38 -9.98 6.42
C ARG A 155 0.47 -8.46 6.39
N SER A 156 1.68 -7.91 6.47
CA SER A 156 1.93 -6.47 6.40
C SER A 156 1.60 -5.91 5.01
N TYR A 157 2.04 -6.59 3.95
CA TYR A 157 1.66 -6.22 2.58
C TYR A 157 0.14 -6.26 2.36
N ALA A 158 -0.55 -7.30 2.86
CA ALA A 158 -2.01 -7.43 2.72
C ALA A 158 -2.77 -6.24 3.32
N TRP A 159 -2.27 -5.69 4.42
CA TRP A 159 -2.83 -4.48 5.03
C TRP A 159 -2.78 -3.30 4.06
N TYR A 160 -1.58 -3.00 3.54
CA TYR A 160 -1.37 -1.94 2.56
C TYR A 160 -2.22 -2.16 1.30
N PHE A 161 -2.20 -3.37 0.74
CA PHE A 161 -2.93 -3.72 -0.48
C PHE A 161 -4.42 -3.43 -0.33
N VAL A 162 -5.05 -3.87 0.76
CA VAL A 162 -6.48 -3.66 1.00
C VAL A 162 -6.79 -2.17 1.21
N GLU A 163 -5.99 -1.45 1.99
CA GLU A 163 -6.20 -0.03 2.25
C GLU A 163 -6.15 0.80 0.96
N TYR A 164 -5.13 0.57 0.13
CA TYR A 164 -4.98 1.27 -1.14
C TYR A 164 -6.03 0.83 -2.17
N ALA A 165 -6.38 -0.45 -2.23
CA ALA A 165 -7.46 -0.93 -3.09
C ALA A 165 -8.78 -0.22 -2.80
N LEU A 166 -9.14 -0.05 -1.51
CA LEU A 166 -10.33 0.70 -1.11
C LEU A 166 -10.21 2.20 -1.48
N MET A 167 -9.01 2.77 -1.35
CA MET A 167 -8.73 4.15 -1.76
C MET A 167 -8.97 4.37 -3.26
N HIS A 168 -8.54 3.46 -4.12
CA HIS A 168 -8.75 3.52 -5.58
C HIS A 168 -10.22 3.24 -5.92
N GLN A 169 -10.83 2.24 -5.29
CA GLN A 169 -12.20 1.83 -5.55
C GLN A 169 -13.22 2.94 -5.23
N ARG A 170 -13.01 3.72 -4.16
CA ARG A 170 -13.94 4.80 -3.77
C ARG A 170 -14.07 5.92 -4.82
N GLN A 171 -13.10 6.01 -5.73
CA GLN A 171 -13.06 7.00 -6.80
C GLN A 171 -13.64 6.47 -8.12
N ILE A 172 -14.14 5.23 -8.13
CA ILE A 172 -14.82 4.65 -9.30
C ILE A 172 -16.30 5.04 -9.24
N HIS A 173 -16.75 5.78 -10.25
CA HIS A 173 -18.15 6.22 -10.37
C HIS A 173 -18.98 5.31 -11.29
N ASP A 174 -18.32 4.59 -12.19
CA ASP A 174 -18.95 3.60 -13.07
C ASP A 174 -19.20 2.28 -12.30
N TYR A 175 -20.45 1.83 -12.24
CA TYR A 175 -20.82 0.67 -11.43
C TYR A 175 -20.27 -0.64 -11.98
N GLU A 176 -20.21 -0.80 -13.29
CA GLU A 176 -19.68 -2.00 -13.94
C GLU A 176 -18.18 -2.15 -13.63
N PHE A 177 -17.41 -1.09 -13.83
CA PHE A 177 -16.00 -1.04 -13.53
C PHE A 177 -15.72 -1.15 -12.01
N PHE A 178 -16.58 -0.58 -11.17
CA PHE A 178 -16.48 -0.75 -9.71
C PHE A 178 -16.55 -2.23 -9.33
N ARG A 179 -17.49 -2.98 -9.92
CA ARG A 179 -17.65 -4.41 -9.67
C ARG A 179 -16.47 -5.22 -10.20
N GLU A 180 -16.02 -4.91 -11.41
CA GLU A 180 -14.83 -5.52 -12.01
C GLU A 180 -13.60 -5.35 -11.12
N PHE A 181 -13.31 -4.11 -10.73
CA PHE A 181 -12.18 -3.78 -9.87
C PHE A 181 -12.27 -4.53 -8.54
N PHE A 182 -13.42 -4.45 -7.86
CA PHE A 182 -13.66 -5.18 -6.61
C PHE A 182 -13.39 -6.68 -6.74
N TYR A 183 -13.84 -7.27 -7.84
CA TYR A 183 -13.61 -8.69 -8.09
C TYR A 183 -12.12 -9.04 -8.24
N ARG A 184 -11.37 -8.23 -9.00
CA ARG A 184 -9.92 -8.42 -9.16
C ARG A 184 -9.20 -8.30 -7.81
N ILE A 185 -9.61 -7.36 -6.95
CA ILE A 185 -9.09 -7.25 -5.58
C ILE A 185 -9.39 -8.50 -4.75
N LEU A 186 -10.61 -9.05 -4.83
CA LEU A 186 -10.97 -10.28 -4.11
C LEU A 186 -10.10 -11.48 -4.54
N LEU A 187 -9.83 -11.62 -5.84
CA LEU A 187 -8.93 -12.64 -6.34
C LEU A 187 -7.51 -12.47 -5.81
N MET A 188 -6.99 -11.25 -5.89
CA MET A 188 -5.65 -10.89 -5.42
C MET A 188 -5.51 -11.03 -3.90
N ALA A 189 -6.59 -10.84 -3.15
CA ALA A 189 -6.62 -10.98 -1.70
C ALA A 189 -6.86 -12.42 -1.21
N SER A 190 -7.14 -13.38 -2.09
CA SER A 190 -7.58 -14.73 -1.71
C SER A 190 -6.41 -15.71 -1.48
N PRO A 191 -6.17 -16.14 -0.23
CA PRO A 191 -4.95 -16.84 0.14
C PRO A 191 -4.91 -18.34 -0.25
N SER A 192 -6.03 -18.96 -0.64
CA SER A 192 -6.05 -20.40 -0.93
C SER A 192 -6.59 -20.73 -2.30
N ALA A 193 -6.09 -21.83 -2.90
CA ALA A 193 -6.57 -22.35 -4.17
C ALA A 193 -8.09 -22.59 -4.17
N ALA A 194 -8.64 -23.06 -3.04
CA ALA A 194 -10.08 -23.24 -2.86
C ALA A 194 -10.86 -21.92 -2.87
N ARG A 195 -10.36 -20.86 -2.21
CA ARG A 195 -11.00 -19.53 -2.25
C ARG A 195 -10.86 -18.88 -3.63
N ARG A 196 -9.75 -19.11 -4.33
CA ARG A 196 -9.57 -18.70 -5.72
C ARG A 196 -10.54 -19.43 -6.64
N ALA A 197 -10.74 -20.73 -6.46
CA ALA A 197 -11.73 -21.50 -7.22
C ALA A 197 -13.15 -20.98 -6.97
N ALA A 198 -13.54 -20.73 -5.71
CA ALA A 198 -14.85 -20.16 -5.38
C ALA A 198 -15.07 -18.77 -5.98
N ALA A 199 -14.06 -17.89 -5.93
CA ALA A 199 -14.11 -16.58 -6.56
C ALA A 199 -14.16 -16.68 -8.10
N ARG A 200 -13.46 -17.64 -8.71
CA ARG A 200 -13.51 -17.93 -10.15
C ARG A 200 -14.89 -18.44 -10.58
N THR A 201 -15.49 -19.38 -9.85
CA THR A 201 -16.85 -19.88 -10.12
C THR A 201 -17.89 -18.76 -10.02
N TRP A 202 -17.78 -17.91 -9.01
CA TRP A 202 -18.64 -16.73 -8.88
C TRP A 202 -18.50 -15.76 -10.07
N ALA A 203 -17.28 -15.54 -10.58
CA ALA A 203 -17.09 -14.65 -11.72
C ALA A 203 -17.36 -15.27 -13.09
N ALA A 204 -17.21 -16.59 -13.26
CA ALA A 204 -17.57 -17.26 -14.49
C ALA A 204 -19.07 -17.08 -14.83
N GLY A 205 -19.93 -17.02 -13.80
CA GLY A 205 -21.35 -16.66 -13.97
C GLY A 205 -21.61 -15.18 -14.31
N TYR A 206 -20.59 -14.33 -14.28
CA TYR A 206 -20.65 -12.88 -14.52
C TYR A 206 -19.68 -12.39 -15.61
N ALA A 207 -18.93 -13.29 -16.27
CA ALA A 207 -17.83 -13.01 -17.18
C ALA A 207 -18.24 -12.47 -18.57
N GLY A 208 -19.52 -12.16 -18.78
CA GLY A 208 -20.04 -11.77 -20.09
C GLY A 208 -19.39 -10.49 -20.64
N ALA A 209 -19.39 -9.39 -19.87
CA ALA A 209 -18.92 -8.10 -20.36
C ALA A 209 -17.43 -7.85 -20.14
N TYR A 210 -16.75 -8.71 -19.38
CA TYR A 210 -15.36 -8.48 -19.02
C TYR A 210 -14.58 -9.76 -18.68
N PRO A 211 -13.96 -10.40 -19.68
CA PRO A 211 -13.19 -11.61 -19.49
C PRO A 211 -11.89 -11.35 -18.70
N PRO A 212 -11.34 -12.37 -18.00
CA PRO A 212 -10.02 -12.27 -17.39
C PRO A 212 -8.95 -11.97 -18.47
N PRO A 213 -7.83 -11.29 -18.13
CA PRO A 213 -6.74 -11.08 -19.07
C PRO A 213 -6.25 -12.43 -19.63
N GLU A 214 -5.90 -12.48 -20.91
CA GLU A 214 -5.36 -13.69 -21.54
C GLU A 214 -4.07 -14.16 -20.84
N GLY A 215 -3.96 -15.48 -20.65
CA GLY A 215 -2.86 -16.12 -19.93
C GLY A 215 -3.23 -16.56 -18.51
N ASN A 216 -2.42 -17.44 -17.92
CA ASN A 216 -2.61 -17.82 -16.53
C ASN A 216 -2.25 -16.62 -15.64
N PRO A 217 -3.19 -16.09 -14.82
CA PRO A 217 -2.83 -15.09 -13.82
C PRO A 217 -1.73 -15.69 -12.92
N PRO A 218 -0.79 -14.87 -12.43
CA PRO A 218 0.30 -15.37 -11.59
C PRO A 218 -0.27 -16.19 -10.44
N GLU A 219 0.44 -17.27 -10.08
CA GLU A 219 0.05 -18.08 -8.94
C GLU A 219 0.11 -17.20 -7.68
N LEU A 220 -1.02 -17.03 -7.00
CA LEU A 220 -1.13 -16.13 -5.85
C LEU A 220 -0.99 -16.92 -4.54
N PHE A 221 -0.09 -16.46 -3.67
CA PHE A 221 0.36 -17.17 -2.48
C PHE A 221 -0.54 -16.90 -1.27
N SER A 222 -0.48 -17.80 -0.28
CA SER A 222 -1.25 -17.71 0.96
C SER A 222 -0.70 -16.61 1.87
N MET A 223 -1.51 -15.61 2.20
CA MET A 223 -1.11 -14.48 3.07
C MET A 223 -1.19 -14.78 4.59
N GLY A 224 -0.87 -16.01 5.03
CA GLY A 224 -0.55 -16.35 6.44
C GLY A 224 -1.57 -16.03 7.56
N GLN A 225 -2.84 -15.69 7.27
CA GLN A 225 -3.76 -15.20 8.31
C GLN A 225 -4.33 -16.31 9.22
N VAL A 226 -3.69 -16.58 10.37
CA VAL A 226 -4.19 -17.55 11.36
C VAL A 226 -5.08 -16.91 12.47
N ARG A 227 -5.12 -15.58 12.66
CA ARG A 227 -6.05 -14.94 13.63
C ARG A 227 -6.66 -13.62 13.13
N THR A 228 -7.97 -13.47 13.39
CA THR A 228 -8.85 -12.39 12.93
C THR A 228 -8.74 -11.14 13.80
N ASN A 229 -8.32 -10.02 13.20
CA ASN A 229 -8.58 -8.68 13.73
C ASN A 229 -10.10 -8.35 13.55
N PRO A 230 -10.79 -7.73 14.52
CA PRO A 230 -12.19 -7.30 14.38
C PRO A 230 -12.49 -6.46 13.12
N GLU A 231 -11.59 -5.61 12.66
CA GLU A 231 -11.77 -4.84 11.42
C GLU A 231 -11.77 -5.75 10.17
N GLN A 232 -10.95 -6.81 10.19
CA GLN A 232 -10.97 -7.87 9.18
C GLN A 232 -12.18 -8.78 9.31
N ALA A 233 -12.78 -8.92 10.51
CA ALA A 233 -14.02 -9.66 10.69
C ALA A 233 -15.20 -8.97 10.01
N VAL A 234 -15.26 -7.64 10.06
CA VAL A 234 -16.28 -6.84 9.36
C VAL A 234 -16.04 -6.87 7.85
N TYR A 235 -14.80 -6.72 7.40
CA TYR A 235 -14.46 -6.90 5.98
C TYR A 235 -14.80 -8.31 5.49
N ARG A 236 -14.42 -9.36 6.23
CA ARG A 236 -14.78 -10.76 5.92
C ARG A 236 -16.29 -10.97 5.94
N TRP A 237 -17.05 -10.30 6.81
CA TRP A 237 -18.51 -10.36 6.84
C TRP A 237 -19.13 -9.68 5.60
N LEU A 238 -18.65 -8.49 5.24
CA LEU A 238 -19.09 -7.77 4.03
C LEU A 238 -18.73 -8.51 2.73
N VAL A 239 -17.55 -9.14 2.70
CA VAL A 239 -17.07 -9.97 1.58
C VAL A 239 -17.81 -11.32 1.53
N ARG A 240 -18.14 -11.93 2.67
CA ARG A 240 -18.97 -13.16 2.74
C ARG A 240 -20.41 -12.93 2.29
N GLY A 241 -20.94 -11.72 2.47
CA GLY A 241 -22.34 -11.39 2.17
C GLY A 241 -22.66 -11.09 0.71
N ALA A 242 -21.67 -10.99 -0.18
CA ALA A 242 -21.85 -10.76 -1.62
C ALA A 242 -22.90 -9.69 -2.00
N HIS A 243 -23.02 -8.60 -1.24
CA HIS A 243 -23.93 -7.50 -1.56
C HIS A 243 -23.13 -6.20 -1.81
N PRO A 244 -22.70 -5.94 -3.06
CA PRO A 244 -21.91 -4.77 -3.42
C PRO A 244 -22.51 -3.44 -2.93
N ALA A 245 -23.84 -3.35 -2.86
CA ALA A 245 -24.54 -2.18 -2.32
C ALA A 245 -24.37 -2.03 -0.79
N ALA A 246 -24.28 -3.13 -0.03
CA ALA A 246 -24.06 -3.10 1.42
C ALA A 246 -22.60 -2.78 1.75
N THR A 247 -21.64 -3.32 0.97
CA THR A 247 -20.21 -2.96 1.09
C THR A 247 -19.97 -1.50 0.71
N CYS A 248 -20.58 -1.02 -0.38
CA CYS A 248 -20.50 0.39 -0.79
C CYS A 248 -21.19 1.32 0.22
N GLY A 249 -22.38 0.96 0.71
CA GLY A 249 -23.11 1.70 1.74
C GLY A 249 -22.34 1.77 3.07
N TYR A 250 -21.76 0.64 3.51
CA TYR A 250 -20.92 0.58 4.71
C TYR A 250 -19.64 1.40 4.55
N LEU A 251 -18.92 1.29 3.43
CA LEU A 251 -17.72 2.08 3.20
C LEU A 251 -18.02 3.58 3.10
N LYS A 252 -19.17 3.96 2.51
CA LYS A 252 -19.67 5.35 2.53
C LYS A 252 -20.01 5.81 3.96
N ALA A 253 -20.72 4.99 4.74
CA ALA A 253 -21.09 5.30 6.12
C ALA A 253 -19.87 5.40 7.05
N MET A 254 -18.90 4.48 6.94
CA MET A 254 -17.64 4.54 7.67
C MET A 254 -16.79 5.73 7.26
N ASN A 255 -16.81 6.14 5.99
CA ASN A 255 -16.14 7.36 5.54
C ASN A 255 -16.79 8.62 6.12
N VAL A 256 -18.13 8.68 6.17
CA VAL A 256 -18.86 9.78 6.83
C VAL A 256 -18.56 9.79 8.32
N ALA A 257 -18.63 8.64 8.99
CA ALA A 257 -18.33 8.51 10.42
C ALA A 257 -16.88 8.88 10.76
N ARG A 258 -15.91 8.45 9.94
CA ARG A 258 -14.49 8.80 10.14
C ARG A 258 -14.23 10.28 9.89
N ARG A 259 -14.84 10.88 8.86
CA ARG A 259 -14.76 12.34 8.61
C ARG A 259 -15.41 13.14 9.73
N LEU A 260 -16.57 12.72 10.23
CA LEU A 260 -17.24 13.36 11.37
C LEU A 260 -16.42 13.20 12.65
N ALA A 261 -15.89 12.02 12.94
CA ALA A 261 -15.03 11.79 14.09
C ALA A 261 -13.74 12.62 14.02
N SER A 262 -13.09 12.69 12.86
CA SER A 262 -11.92 13.54 12.63
C SER A 262 -12.25 15.03 12.75
N ALA A 263 -13.40 15.48 12.23
CA ALA A 263 -13.86 16.86 12.37
C ALA A 263 -14.20 17.23 13.82
N VAL A 264 -14.82 16.31 14.56
CA VAL A 264 -15.12 16.46 15.99
C VAL A 264 -13.84 16.48 16.82
N LEU A 265 -12.91 15.55 16.57
CA LEU A 265 -11.60 15.52 17.25
C LEU A 265 -10.77 16.76 16.95
N TRP A 266 -10.78 17.24 15.70
CA TRP A 266 -10.12 18.49 15.32
C TRP A 266 -10.74 19.69 16.04
N ARG A 267 -12.08 19.78 16.09
CA ARG A 267 -12.80 20.85 16.78
C ARG A 267 -12.59 20.81 18.29
N ALA A 268 -12.56 19.63 18.89
CA ALA A 268 -12.25 19.43 20.30
C ALA A 268 -10.81 19.84 20.63
N LYS A 269 -9.82 19.44 19.80
CA LYS A 269 -8.42 19.89 19.96
C LYS A 269 -8.26 21.40 19.82
N ARG A 270 -9.07 22.05 18.98
CA ARG A 270 -9.07 23.52 18.82
C ARG A 270 -9.68 24.24 20.03
N LEU A 271 -10.75 23.68 20.61
CA LEU A 271 -11.39 24.23 21.82
C LEU A 271 -10.55 24.05 23.10
N MET A 272 -9.67 23.04 23.15
CA MET A 272 -8.75 22.81 24.27
C MET A 272 -7.42 23.59 24.17
N LYS A 273 -7.16 24.25 23.03
CA LYS A 273 -5.95 25.05 22.77
C LYS A 273 -6.20 26.56 22.76
N GLY A 274 -7.42 26.99 23.08
CA GLY A 274 -7.76 28.38 23.41
C GLY A 274 -8.00 28.52 24.90
#